data_AF-A0A951M8K2-F1
#
_entry.id   AF-A0A951M8K2-F1
#
_cell.length_a   1.000
_cell.length_b   1.000
_cell.length_c   1.000
_cell.angle_alpha   90.00
_cell.angle_beta   90.00
_cell.angle_gamma   90.00
#
_symmetry.space_group_name_H-M   'P 1'
#
loop_
_entity.id
_entity.type
_entity.pdbx_description
1 polymer ?
#
loop_
_entity_poly.entity_id
_entity_poly.type
_entity_poly.pdbx_seq_one_letter_code
_entity_poly.pdbx_strand_id
1 'polypeptide(L)'
;MDSIAPLWLWVVFVVFVVAALFVDFVVLKKQGSHAVGVKEALNWSIIWVALSFVFNALFWWAIKDSTGSSELATEKSLEFLTGYLIEKSLAVDNIFVFLLIFTYFAVPPEFQKRVLMIGILGAIVLRTVMILVGGWLISEFHWVLYVFGAFLVLTGVKMWWAAGQEPNLDDNPALKLLRKVLPVSKGFDGEKFFTMENGKRIATPLFMVICLVGLTDVIFAVDSIPAIFAITKDPFIVLTSNVFAILGLRAMFFLLQAAASRFHLLNYGLAVILVFIGTKMLLIDIYKIPVAVSLGVVFAILVVTMLWSNRTAEKSS
;
A
#
# COMPACT_ATOMS: atom_id res chain seq x y z
N MET A 1 5.53 22.93 -7.05
CA MET A 1 4.93 21.80 -7.79
C MET A 1 3.54 22.24 -8.18
N ASP A 2 3.31 22.52 -9.46
CA ASP A 2 1.98 22.88 -9.95
C ASP A 2 1.19 21.59 -10.18
N SER A 3 0.01 21.48 -9.55
CA SER A 3 -0.90 20.35 -9.77
C SER A 3 -1.91 20.74 -10.84
N ILE A 4 -2.24 19.81 -11.73
CA ILE A 4 -3.25 20.03 -12.77
C ILE A 4 -4.68 20.02 -12.21
N ALA A 5 -4.84 19.51 -10.98
CA ALA A 5 -6.12 19.42 -10.31
C ALA A 5 -6.57 20.77 -9.74
N PRO A 6 -7.81 21.20 -10.00
CA PRO A 6 -8.33 22.45 -9.44
C PRO A 6 -8.44 22.37 -7.91
N LEU A 7 -8.30 23.52 -7.24
CA LEU A 7 -8.27 23.59 -5.77
C LEU A 7 -9.51 22.97 -5.10
N TRP A 8 -10.68 23.10 -5.72
CA TRP A 8 -11.92 22.51 -5.19
C TRP A 8 -11.84 20.97 -5.14
N LEU A 9 -11.11 20.33 -6.06
CA LEU A 9 -10.98 18.89 -6.10
C LEU A 9 -10.08 18.37 -4.98
N TRP A 10 -9.06 19.15 -4.59
CA TRP A 10 -8.28 18.89 -3.38
C TRP A 10 -9.16 18.92 -2.12
N VAL A 11 -10.05 19.91 -2.01
CA VAL A 11 -10.99 20.01 -0.88
C VAL A 11 -11.93 18.80 -0.87
N VAL A 12 -12.52 18.44 -2.02
CA VAL A 12 -13.38 17.26 -2.14
C VAL A 12 -12.64 15.99 -1.75
N PHE A 13 -11.40 15.83 -2.19
CA PHE A 13 -10.57 14.68 -1.84
C PHE A 13 -10.28 14.61 -0.33
N VAL A 14 -9.85 15.70 0.30
CA VAL A 14 -9.56 15.73 1.74
C VAL A 14 -10.83 15.45 2.55
N VAL A 15 -11.96 16.08 2.20
CA VAL A 15 -13.26 15.83 2.84
C VAL A 15 -13.65 14.36 2.68
N PHE A 16 -13.48 13.78 1.49
CA PHE A 16 -13.74 12.37 1.24
C PHE A 16 -12.85 11.47 2.12
N VAL A 17 -11.54 11.74 2.20
CA VAL A 17 -10.61 10.94 3.02
C VAL A 17 -10.99 11.02 4.50
N VAL A 18 -11.29 12.21 5.01
CA VAL A 18 -11.74 12.37 6.41
C VAL A 18 -13.04 11.63 6.66
N ALA A 19 -14.02 11.74 5.75
CA ALA A 19 -15.28 11.02 5.85
C ALA A 19 -15.09 9.49 5.76
N ALA A 20 -14.22 9.02 4.87
CA ALA A 20 -13.86 7.61 4.69
C ALA A 20 -13.22 7.03 5.96
N LEU A 21 -12.25 7.75 6.55
CA LEU A 21 -11.62 7.38 7.82
C LEU A 21 -12.62 7.39 8.97
N PHE A 22 -13.54 8.36 9.00
CA PHE A 22 -14.60 8.41 10.00
C PHE A 22 -15.56 7.22 9.86
N VAL A 23 -15.98 6.87 8.64
CA VAL A 23 -16.81 5.70 8.39
C VAL A 23 -16.09 4.43 8.84
N ASP A 24 -14.81 4.25 8.50
CA ASP A 24 -14.03 3.07 8.92
C ASP A 24 -13.93 2.98 10.45
N PHE A 25 -13.76 4.12 11.14
CA PHE A 25 -13.74 4.21 12.60
C PHE A 25 -15.09 3.87 13.24
N VAL A 26 -16.19 4.42 12.72
CA VAL A 26 -17.54 4.16 13.23
C VAL A 26 -17.95 2.71 13.00
N VAL A 27 -17.65 2.17 11.83
CA VAL A 27 -17.90 0.76 11.49
C VAL A 27 -17.11 -0.14 12.43
N LEU A 28 -15.83 0.18 12.71
CA LEU A 28 -15.04 -0.57 13.68
C LEU A 28 -15.70 -0.60 15.06
N LYS A 29 -16.12 0.58 15.57
CA LYS A 29 -16.76 0.69 16.88
C LYS A 29 -18.06 -0.10 16.96
N LYS A 30 -18.85 -0.14 15.88
CA LYS A 30 -20.10 -0.91 15.81
C LYS A 30 -19.90 -2.42 15.69
N GLN A 31 -18.84 -2.86 14.98
CA GLN A 31 -18.55 -4.28 14.81
C GLN A 31 -18.00 -4.95 16.09
N GLY A 32 -17.41 -4.19 17.02
CA GLY A 32 -16.86 -4.75 18.26
C GLY A 32 -15.82 -5.86 18.02
N SER A 33 -15.84 -6.91 18.85
CA SER A 33 -14.91 -8.05 18.76
C SER A 33 -15.25 -9.07 17.65
N HIS A 34 -16.34 -8.88 16.88
CA HIS A 34 -16.75 -9.86 15.86
C HIS A 34 -15.69 -10.03 14.77
N ALA A 35 -15.23 -11.25 14.51
CA ALA A 35 -14.31 -11.51 13.41
C ALA A 35 -14.97 -11.11 12.07
N VAL A 36 -14.26 -10.38 11.23
CA VAL A 36 -14.79 -9.94 9.92
C VAL A 36 -14.84 -11.16 9.00
N GLY A 37 -16.05 -11.54 8.57
CA GLY A 37 -16.22 -12.68 7.67
C GLY A 37 -15.73 -12.38 6.25
N VAL A 38 -15.37 -13.42 5.49
CA VAL A 38 -14.89 -13.29 4.09
C VAL A 38 -15.88 -12.53 3.20
N LYS A 39 -17.19 -12.80 3.31
CA LYS A 39 -18.23 -12.12 2.53
C LYS A 39 -18.31 -10.62 2.84
N GLU A 40 -18.19 -10.26 4.11
CA GLU A 40 -18.20 -8.87 4.55
C GLU A 40 -16.94 -8.15 4.05
N ALA A 41 -15.78 -8.78 4.20
CA ALA A 41 -14.52 -8.25 3.71
C ALA A 41 -14.51 -8.08 2.17
N LEU A 42 -15.16 -9.00 1.44
CA LEU A 42 -15.32 -8.91 -0.02
C LEU A 42 -16.19 -7.71 -0.41
N ASN A 43 -17.35 -7.56 0.23
CA ASN A 43 -18.25 -6.44 -0.04
C ASN A 43 -17.57 -5.10 0.25
N TRP A 44 -16.85 -4.98 1.37
CA TRP A 44 -16.08 -3.78 1.67
C TRP A 44 -14.99 -3.52 0.64
N SER A 45 -14.25 -4.55 0.21
CA SER A 45 -13.24 -4.42 -0.83
C SER A 45 -13.85 -3.90 -2.15
N ILE A 46 -14.98 -4.46 -2.57
CA ILE A 46 -15.70 -4.02 -3.77
C ILE A 46 -16.15 -2.56 -3.65
N ILE A 47 -16.68 -2.15 -2.49
CA ILE A 47 -17.09 -0.76 -2.25
C ILE A 47 -15.89 0.19 -2.38
N TRP A 48 -14.75 -0.13 -1.77
CA TRP A 48 -13.56 0.71 -1.85
C TRP A 48 -13.00 0.81 -3.27
N VAL A 49 -12.99 -0.29 -4.02
CA VAL A 49 -12.61 -0.29 -5.43
C VAL A 49 -13.60 0.55 -6.25
N ALA A 50 -14.91 0.35 -6.08
CA ALA A 50 -15.91 1.13 -6.80
C ALA A 50 -15.77 2.64 -6.53
N LEU A 51 -15.52 3.03 -5.27
CA LEU A 51 -15.28 4.42 -4.90
C LEU A 51 -14.04 5.01 -5.59
N SER A 52 -12.96 4.25 -5.78
CA SER A 52 -11.79 4.76 -6.51
C SER A 52 -12.08 4.96 -8.00
N PHE A 53 -12.89 4.10 -8.62
CA PHE A 53 -13.36 4.29 -10.00
C PHE A 53 -14.30 5.49 -10.14
N VAL A 54 -15.22 5.70 -9.19
CA VAL A 54 -16.11 6.87 -9.16
C VAL A 54 -15.28 8.15 -9.01
N PHE A 55 -14.30 8.15 -8.10
CA PHE A 55 -13.38 9.28 -7.95
C PHE A 55 -12.59 9.53 -9.24
N ASN A 56 -12.08 8.49 -9.90
CA ASN A 56 -11.37 8.65 -11.16
C ASN A 56 -12.25 9.22 -12.28
N ALA A 57 -13.52 8.82 -12.36
CA ALA A 57 -14.48 9.40 -13.30
C ALA A 57 -14.76 10.88 -12.98
N LEU A 58 -14.92 11.22 -11.70
CA LEU A 58 -15.05 12.62 -11.24
C LEU A 58 -13.81 13.44 -11.58
N PHE A 59 -12.61 12.88 -11.37
CA PHE A 59 -11.34 13.51 -11.71
C PHE A 59 -11.22 13.76 -13.22
N TRP A 60 -11.54 12.77 -14.05
CA TRP A 60 -11.58 12.92 -15.51
C TRP A 60 -12.52 14.06 -15.92
N TRP A 61 -13.73 14.10 -15.35
CA TRP A 61 -14.69 15.16 -15.63
C TRP A 61 -14.17 16.53 -15.19
N ALA A 62 -13.60 16.63 -13.99
CA ALA A 62 -13.02 17.86 -13.45
C ALA A 62 -11.91 18.43 -14.35
N ILE A 63 -11.00 17.58 -14.84
CA ILE A 63 -9.91 18.01 -15.73
C ILE A 63 -10.44 18.40 -17.12
N LYS A 64 -11.43 17.67 -17.63
CA LYS A 64 -12.06 18.00 -18.91
C LYS A 64 -12.77 19.36 -18.82
N ASP A 65 -13.48 19.62 -17.73
CA ASP A 65 -14.19 20.88 -17.51
C ASP A 65 -13.22 22.06 -17.35
N SER A 66 -12.14 21.88 -16.57
CA SER A 66 -11.16 22.94 -16.32
C SER A 66 -10.29 23.28 -17.53
N THR A 67 -9.95 22.28 -18.35
CA THR A 67 -8.93 22.42 -19.41
C THR A 67 -9.51 22.34 -20.82
N GLY A 68 -10.75 21.88 -20.98
CA GLY A 68 -11.42 21.67 -22.27
C GLY A 68 -10.88 20.49 -23.10
N SER A 69 -9.75 19.89 -22.71
CA SER A 69 -9.10 18.79 -23.43
C SER A 69 -9.51 17.43 -22.88
N SER A 70 -10.21 16.64 -23.71
CA SER A 70 -10.58 15.26 -23.37
C SER A 70 -9.38 14.30 -23.43
N GLU A 71 -8.36 14.62 -24.23
CA GLU A 71 -7.13 13.82 -24.34
C GLU A 71 -6.33 13.89 -23.04
N LEU A 72 -6.11 15.11 -22.53
CA LEU A 72 -5.39 15.35 -21.28
C LEU A 72 -6.13 14.71 -20.09
N ALA A 73 -7.45 14.88 -20.02
CA ALA A 73 -8.27 14.25 -18.98
C ALA A 73 -8.12 12.73 -18.99
N THR A 74 -8.08 12.12 -20.18
CA THR A 74 -7.91 10.68 -20.36
C THR A 74 -6.51 10.24 -19.92
N GLU A 75 -5.47 10.96 -20.32
CA GLU A 75 -4.09 10.68 -19.89
C GLU A 75 -3.95 10.72 -18.36
N LYS A 76 -4.46 11.78 -17.72
CA LYS A 76 -4.37 11.94 -16.25
C LYS A 76 -5.20 10.91 -15.49
N SER A 77 -6.39 10.56 -15.99
CA SER A 77 -7.18 9.45 -15.46
C SER A 77 -6.45 8.11 -15.58
N LEU A 78 -5.76 7.86 -16.71
CA LEU A 78 -4.96 6.64 -16.88
C LEU A 78 -3.74 6.62 -15.96
N GLU A 79 -3.09 7.77 -15.73
CA GLU A 79 -2.02 7.91 -14.73
C GLU A 79 -2.54 7.54 -13.34
N PHE A 80 -3.71 8.06 -12.93
CA PHE A 80 -4.35 7.71 -11.66
C PHE A 80 -4.64 6.22 -11.55
N LEU A 81 -5.29 5.62 -12.56
CA LEU A 81 -5.62 4.19 -12.54
C LEU A 81 -4.39 3.30 -12.51
N THR A 82 -3.37 3.64 -13.30
CA THR A 82 -2.09 2.90 -13.34
C THR A 82 -1.42 2.97 -11.98
N GLY A 83 -1.35 4.17 -11.41
CA GLY A 83 -0.81 4.40 -10.08
C GLY A 83 -1.57 3.65 -9.00
N TYR A 84 -2.90 3.74 -9.03
CA TYR A 84 -3.78 3.05 -8.10
C TYR A 84 -3.58 1.53 -8.16
N LEU A 85 -3.50 0.94 -9.36
CA LEU A 85 -3.27 -0.50 -9.50
C LEU A 85 -1.89 -0.93 -9.00
N ILE A 86 -0.84 -0.16 -9.31
CA ILE A 86 0.52 -0.46 -8.80
C ILE A 86 0.52 -0.42 -7.28
N GLU A 87 0.02 0.66 -6.68
CA GLU A 87 -0.05 0.83 -5.23
C GLU A 87 -0.93 -0.23 -4.58
N LYS A 88 -2.08 -0.56 -5.19
CA LYS A 88 -2.98 -1.59 -4.67
C LYS A 88 -2.35 -2.97 -4.70
N SER A 89 -1.50 -3.23 -5.69
CA SER A 89 -0.80 -4.50 -5.84
C SER A 89 0.34 -4.63 -4.84
N LEU A 90 1.15 -3.58 -4.68
CA LEU A 90 2.21 -3.53 -3.68
C LEU A 90 1.64 -3.58 -2.26
N ALA A 91 0.47 -2.96 -2.02
CA ALA A 91 -0.21 -3.07 -0.73
C ALA A 91 -0.60 -4.52 -0.36
N VAL A 92 -0.75 -5.44 -1.33
CA VAL A 92 -0.98 -6.85 -1.02
C VAL A 92 0.28 -7.51 -0.44
N ASP A 93 1.46 -7.22 -0.97
CA ASP A 93 2.74 -7.68 -0.38
C ASP A 93 2.90 -7.16 1.05
N ASN A 94 2.55 -5.89 1.25
CA ASN A 94 2.57 -5.27 2.58
C ASN A 94 1.67 -6.03 3.56
N ILE A 95 0.50 -6.48 3.13
CA ILE A 95 -0.43 -7.27 3.94
C ILE A 95 0.17 -8.63 4.31
N PHE A 96 0.92 -9.31 3.44
CA PHE A 96 1.59 -10.57 3.78
C PHE A 96 2.61 -10.38 4.89
N VAL A 97 3.39 -9.29 4.84
CA VAL A 97 4.33 -8.98 5.93
C VAL A 97 3.57 -8.62 7.22
N PHE A 98 2.42 -7.95 7.14
CA PHE A 98 1.59 -7.71 8.33
C PHE A 98 1.04 -9.02 8.93
N LEU A 99 0.61 -9.97 8.10
CA LEU A 99 0.18 -11.31 8.54
C LEU A 99 1.31 -12.06 9.24
N LEU A 100 2.52 -12.00 8.68
CA LEU A 100 3.72 -12.60 9.25
C LEU A 100 4.04 -11.99 10.62
N ILE A 101 4.00 -10.66 10.73
CA ILE A 101 4.18 -9.94 12.00
C ILE A 101 3.13 -10.37 13.03
N PHE A 102 1.85 -10.36 12.67
CA PHE A 102 0.77 -10.72 13.62
C PHE A 102 0.84 -12.18 14.04
N THR A 103 1.24 -13.08 13.14
CA THR A 103 1.43 -14.51 13.44
C THR A 103 2.60 -14.72 14.39
N TYR A 104 3.75 -14.07 14.13
CA TYR A 104 4.94 -14.18 14.97
C TYR A 104 4.71 -13.67 16.40
N PHE A 105 4.01 -12.54 16.55
CA PHE A 105 3.67 -12.00 17.86
C PHE A 105 2.39 -12.61 18.47
N ALA A 106 1.78 -13.60 17.80
CA ALA A 106 0.52 -14.23 18.19
C ALA A 106 -0.57 -13.20 18.57
N VAL A 107 -0.72 -12.15 17.76
CA VAL A 107 -1.62 -11.02 18.04
C VAL A 107 -3.08 -11.50 17.95
N PRO A 108 -3.87 -11.39 19.02
CA PRO A 108 -5.30 -11.74 19.00
C PRO A 108 -6.06 -10.99 17.89
N PRO A 109 -7.02 -11.64 17.19
CA PRO A 109 -7.76 -11.01 16.07
C PRO A 109 -8.47 -9.70 16.43
N GLU A 110 -8.89 -9.55 17.69
CA GLU A 110 -9.49 -8.32 18.21
C GLU A 110 -8.53 -7.12 18.17
N PHE A 111 -7.24 -7.35 18.44
CA PHE A 111 -6.23 -6.28 18.43
C PHE A 111 -5.69 -6.00 17.02
N GLN A 112 -5.73 -6.99 16.11
CA GLN A 112 -5.29 -6.81 14.72
C GLN A 112 -6.03 -5.64 14.04
N LYS A 113 -7.35 -5.54 14.25
CA LYS A 113 -8.15 -4.43 13.67
C LYS A 113 -7.65 -3.06 14.11
N ARG A 114 -7.34 -2.92 15.39
CA ARG A 114 -6.87 -1.66 15.98
C ARG A 114 -5.48 -1.30 15.47
N VAL A 115 -4.59 -2.28 15.38
CA VAL A 115 -3.26 -2.09 14.79
C VAL A 115 -3.37 -1.66 13.33
N LEU A 116 -4.21 -2.32 12.53
CA LEU A 116 -4.41 -1.98 11.12
C LEU A 116 -4.95 -0.56 10.94
N MET A 117 -5.87 -0.12 11.79
CA MET A 117 -6.40 1.25 11.75
C MET A 117 -5.32 2.30 12.04
N ILE A 118 -4.55 2.11 13.12
CA ILE A 118 -3.44 3.01 13.47
C ILE A 118 -2.37 2.98 12.37
N GLY A 119 -2.11 1.78 11.82
CA GLY A 119 -1.22 1.56 10.69
C GLY A 119 -1.66 2.32 9.44
N ILE A 120 -2.94 2.28 9.07
CA ILE A 120 -3.48 3.01 7.91
C ILE A 120 -3.33 4.52 8.10
N LEU A 121 -3.68 5.05 9.28
CA LEU A 121 -3.52 6.48 9.59
C LEU A 121 -2.05 6.89 9.52
N GLY A 122 -1.16 6.09 10.12
CA GLY A 122 0.28 6.30 10.08
C GLY A 122 0.83 6.25 8.65
N ALA A 123 0.41 5.25 7.87
CA ALA A 123 0.83 5.06 6.48
C ALA A 123 0.42 6.25 5.60
N ILE A 124 -0.83 6.73 5.72
CA ILE A 124 -1.28 7.92 4.97
C ILE A 124 -0.39 9.12 5.28
N VAL A 125 -0.09 9.38 6.55
CA VAL A 125 0.76 10.51 6.96
C VAL A 125 2.19 10.34 6.47
N LEU A 126 2.82 9.19 6.75
CA LEU A 126 4.19 8.88 6.37
C LEU A 126 4.38 8.94 4.85
N ARG A 127 3.47 8.32 4.09
CA ARG A 127 3.52 8.36 2.63
C ARG A 127 3.28 9.75 2.09
N THR A 128 2.35 10.53 2.67
CA THR A 128 2.17 11.94 2.26
C THR A 128 3.49 12.71 2.40
N VAL A 129 4.16 12.57 3.55
CA VAL A 129 5.47 13.20 3.78
C VAL A 129 6.51 12.72 2.77
N MET A 130 6.64 11.41 2.57
CA MET A 130 7.62 10.84 1.64
C MET A 130 7.34 11.22 0.18
N ILE A 131 6.07 11.32 -0.23
CA ILE A 131 5.67 11.78 -1.57
C ILE A 131 6.05 13.24 -1.76
N LEU A 132 5.81 14.10 -0.77
CA LEU A 132 6.20 15.51 -0.84
C LEU A 132 7.72 15.67 -0.92
N VAL A 133 8.46 14.94 -0.09
CA VAL A 133 9.93 14.94 -0.10
C VAL A 133 10.47 14.37 -1.41
N GLY A 134 9.94 13.24 -1.88
CA GLY A 134 10.34 12.61 -3.14
C GLY A 134 10.02 13.47 -4.35
N GLY A 135 8.86 14.12 -4.36
CA GLY A 135 8.45 15.07 -5.39
C GLY A 135 9.36 16.29 -5.46
N TRP A 136 9.73 16.84 -4.30
CA TRP A 136 10.73 17.90 -4.21
C TRP A 136 12.10 17.44 -4.73
N LEU A 137 12.56 16.26 -4.32
CA LEU A 137 13.85 15.69 -4.75
C LEU A 137 13.91 15.49 -6.27
N ILE A 138 12.84 14.96 -6.87
CA ILE A 138 12.76 14.74 -8.33
C ILE A 138 12.69 16.06 -9.09
N SER A 139 12.03 17.07 -8.54
CA SER A 139 11.93 18.40 -9.16
C SER A 139 13.31 19.06 -9.27
N GLU A 140 14.17 18.87 -8.26
CA GLU A 140 15.51 19.45 -8.23
C GLU A 140 16.54 18.58 -8.98
N PHE A 141 16.44 17.26 -8.85
CA PHE A 141 17.44 16.32 -9.35
C PHE A 141 16.85 15.29 -10.32
N HIS A 142 16.94 15.60 -11.61
CA HIS A 142 16.42 14.73 -12.67
C HIS A 142 17.09 13.35 -12.72
N TRP A 143 18.38 13.27 -12.36
CA TRP A 143 19.13 12.01 -12.34
C TRP A 143 18.65 11.02 -11.28
N VAL A 144 17.90 11.48 -10.26
CA VAL A 144 17.33 10.62 -9.21
C VAL A 144 16.37 9.60 -9.79
N LEU A 145 15.71 9.90 -10.91
CA LEU A 145 14.84 8.93 -11.58
C LEU A 145 15.61 7.69 -12.03
N TYR A 146 16.87 7.83 -12.44
CA TYR A 146 17.71 6.68 -12.81
C TYR A 146 18.10 5.84 -11.59
N VAL A 147 18.41 6.49 -10.46
CA VAL A 147 18.70 5.79 -9.19
C VAL A 147 17.49 4.99 -8.74
N PHE A 148 16.32 5.62 -8.76
CA PHE A 148 15.04 5.01 -8.46
C PHE A 148 14.72 3.86 -9.42
N GLY A 149 14.97 4.02 -10.71
CA GLY A 149 14.78 2.96 -11.70
C GLY A 149 15.68 1.76 -11.46
N ALA A 150 16.98 2.00 -11.21
CA ALA A 150 17.93 0.94 -10.87
C ALA A 150 17.55 0.24 -9.56
N PHE A 151 17.16 1.01 -8.55
CA PHE A 151 16.69 0.49 -7.27
C PHE A 151 15.47 -0.42 -7.43
N LEU A 152 14.46 -0.02 -8.21
CA LEU A 152 13.27 -0.83 -8.50
C LEU A 152 13.60 -2.14 -9.23
N VAL A 153 14.53 -2.12 -10.19
CA VAL A 153 14.98 -3.34 -10.87
C VAL A 153 15.66 -4.28 -9.87
N LEU A 154 16.54 -3.75 -9.02
CA LEU A 154 17.24 -4.54 -8.02
C LEU A 154 16.28 -5.14 -6.99
N THR A 155 15.30 -4.38 -6.50
CA THR A 155 14.32 -4.87 -5.53
C THR A 155 13.37 -5.89 -6.16
N GLY A 156 12.91 -5.66 -7.38
CA GLY A 156 12.11 -6.64 -8.13
C GLY A 156 12.86 -7.96 -8.34
N VAL A 157 14.13 -7.92 -8.75
CA VAL A 157 14.97 -9.12 -8.91
C VAL A 157 15.21 -9.83 -7.57
N LYS A 158 15.50 -9.08 -6.50
CA LYS A 158 15.65 -9.64 -5.16
C LYS A 158 14.35 -10.32 -4.68
N MET A 159 13.20 -9.70 -4.93
CA MET A 159 11.89 -10.25 -4.56
C MET A 159 11.58 -11.53 -5.34
N TRP A 160 11.97 -11.62 -6.62
CA TRP A 160 11.85 -12.86 -7.39
C TRP A 160 12.63 -14.02 -6.77
N TRP A 161 13.88 -13.78 -6.33
CA TRP A 161 14.69 -14.83 -5.70
C TRP A 161 14.23 -15.19 -4.29
N ALA A 162 13.68 -14.22 -3.55
CA ALA A 162 13.11 -14.45 -2.23
C ALA A 162 11.73 -15.11 -2.28
N ALA A 163 11.04 -15.08 -3.42
CA ALA A 163 9.73 -15.69 -3.57
C ALA A 163 9.80 -17.20 -3.35
N GLY A 164 8.89 -17.71 -2.50
CA GLY A 164 8.85 -19.12 -2.09
C GLY A 164 9.72 -19.46 -0.87
N GLN A 165 10.49 -18.52 -0.32
CA GLN A 165 11.22 -18.70 0.94
C GLN A 165 10.35 -18.22 2.11
N GLU A 166 10.26 -19.00 3.19
CA GLU A 166 9.59 -18.54 4.41
C GLU A 166 10.42 -17.43 5.09
N PRO A 167 9.90 -16.19 5.21
CA PRO A 167 10.65 -15.11 5.83
C PRO A 167 10.81 -15.38 7.34
N ASN A 168 12.05 -15.43 7.83
CA ASN A 168 12.27 -15.51 9.28
C ASN A 168 12.28 -14.09 9.89
N LEU A 169 11.33 -13.82 10.77
CA LEU A 169 11.21 -12.52 11.45
C LEU A 169 12.36 -12.23 12.43
N ASP A 170 12.98 -13.26 13.00
CA ASP A 170 14.09 -13.07 13.94
C ASP A 170 15.32 -12.43 13.29
N ASP A 171 15.48 -12.60 11.98
CA ASP A 171 16.55 -11.95 11.21
C ASP A 171 16.19 -10.58 10.66
N ASN A 172 14.95 -10.12 10.85
CA ASN A 172 14.51 -8.83 10.35
C ASN A 172 15.24 -7.67 11.07
N PRO A 173 16.00 -6.84 10.34
CA PRO A 173 16.74 -5.72 10.92
C PRO A 173 15.83 -4.71 11.63
N ALA A 174 14.60 -4.51 11.16
CA ALA A 174 13.63 -3.62 11.83
C ALA A 174 13.24 -4.16 13.21
N LEU A 175 13.05 -5.48 13.34
CA LEU A 175 12.76 -6.11 14.63
C LEU A 175 13.96 -6.05 15.58
N LYS A 176 15.18 -6.32 15.09
CA LYS A 176 16.41 -6.23 15.89
C LYS A 176 16.64 -4.81 16.41
N LEU A 177 16.40 -3.80 15.56
CA LEU A 177 16.49 -2.39 15.94
C LEU A 177 15.46 -2.04 17.02
N LEU A 178 14.19 -2.42 16.82
CA LEU A 178 13.13 -2.15 17.80
C LEU A 178 13.38 -2.84 19.14
N ARG A 179 13.83 -4.10 19.16
CA ARG A 179 14.20 -4.82 20.39
C ARG A 179 15.33 -4.14 21.16
N LYS A 180 16.24 -3.46 20.45
CA LYS A 180 17.35 -2.72 21.07
C LYS A 180 16.89 -1.39 21.68
N VAL A 181 15.92 -0.72 21.05
CA VAL A 181 15.47 0.63 21.44
C VAL A 181 14.29 0.60 22.42
N LEU A 182 13.41 -0.39 22.31
CA LEU A 182 12.18 -0.51 23.10
C LEU A 182 12.24 -1.74 24.01
N PRO A 183 12.28 -1.57 25.34
CA PRO A 183 12.04 -2.67 26.26
C PRO A 183 10.58 -3.09 26.16
N VAL A 184 10.33 -4.39 25.99
CA VAL A 184 8.99 -4.96 25.79
C VAL A 184 8.64 -5.97 26.89
N SER A 185 7.41 -5.88 27.39
CA SER A 185 6.87 -6.79 28.40
C SER A 185 6.62 -8.19 27.83
N LYS A 186 6.60 -9.21 28.69
CA LYS A 186 6.43 -10.62 28.26
C LYS A 186 5.05 -10.96 27.68
N GLY A 187 4.03 -10.16 27.98
CA GLY A 187 2.65 -10.43 27.57
C GLY A 187 1.87 -9.17 27.21
N PHE A 188 0.72 -9.37 26.58
CA PHE A 188 -0.26 -8.33 26.28
C PHE A 188 -1.00 -7.90 27.57
N ASP A 189 -1.20 -6.59 27.75
CA ASP A 189 -2.02 -6.00 28.83
C ASP A 189 -3.28 -5.38 28.21
N GLY A 190 -4.16 -6.26 27.72
CA GLY A 190 -5.33 -5.87 26.93
C GLY A 190 -4.96 -4.98 25.74
N GLU A 191 -5.69 -3.88 25.57
CA GLU A 191 -5.44 -2.89 24.51
C GLU A 191 -4.41 -1.81 24.87
N LYS A 192 -3.73 -1.91 26.02
CA LYS A 192 -2.78 -0.88 26.45
C LYS A 192 -1.46 -1.01 25.68
N PHE A 193 -0.91 0.12 25.25
CA PHE A 193 0.40 0.19 24.60
C PHE A 193 1.58 0.19 25.58
N PHE A 194 1.31 0.56 26.83
CA PHE A 194 2.31 0.57 27.89
C PHE A 194 1.73 -0.10 29.12
N THR A 195 2.55 -0.91 29.77
CA THR A 195 2.23 -1.52 31.06
C THR A 195 3.29 -1.13 32.09
N MET A 196 2.97 -1.32 33.37
CA MET A 196 3.89 -1.11 34.47
C MET A 196 4.42 -2.47 34.91
N GLU A 197 5.72 -2.70 34.71
CA GLU A 197 6.40 -3.92 35.14
C GLU A 197 7.60 -3.52 36.02
N ASN A 198 7.68 -4.05 37.24
CA ASN A 198 8.70 -3.70 38.22
C ASN A 198 8.86 -2.18 38.49
N GLY A 199 7.73 -1.44 38.54
CA GLY A 199 7.73 0.00 38.80
C GLY A 199 8.21 0.88 37.64
N LYS A 200 8.52 0.29 36.48
CA LYS A 200 8.89 1.02 35.25
C LYS A 200 7.82 0.85 34.19
N ARG A 201 7.58 1.92 33.43
CA ARG A 201 6.67 1.91 32.28
C ARG A 201 7.38 1.23 31.10
N ILE A 202 6.89 0.07 30.69
CA ILE A 202 7.45 -0.77 29.61
C ILE A 202 6.44 -0.86 28.47
N ALA A 203 6.91 -0.96 27.23
CA ALA A 203 6.05 -1.11 26.07
C ALA A 203 5.43 -2.53 26.02
N THR A 204 4.19 -2.65 25.58
CA THR A 204 3.57 -3.96 25.35
C THR A 204 3.96 -4.52 23.98
N PRO A 205 3.84 -5.84 23.75
CA PRO A 205 4.01 -6.42 22.41
C PRO A 205 3.11 -5.75 21.35
N LEU A 206 1.93 -5.27 21.74
CA LEU A 206 1.03 -4.54 20.85
C LEU A 206 1.64 -3.23 20.32
N PHE A 207 2.35 -2.48 21.16
CA PHE A 207 3.05 -1.27 20.73
C PHE A 207 4.21 -1.60 19.80
N MET A 208 4.99 -2.66 20.11
CA MET A 208 6.06 -3.14 19.24
C MET A 208 5.53 -3.52 17.85
N VAL A 209 4.39 -4.20 17.78
CA VAL A 209 3.74 -4.56 16.52
C VAL A 209 3.36 -3.31 15.73
N ILE A 210 2.78 -2.28 16.37
CA ILE A 210 2.45 -1.01 15.68
C ILE A 210 3.70 -0.33 15.12
N CYS A 211 4.77 -0.25 15.92
CA CYS A 211 6.04 0.32 15.46
C CYS A 211 6.62 -0.48 14.28
N LEU A 212 6.57 -1.82 14.35
CA LEU A 212 7.11 -2.67 13.29
C LEU A 212 6.29 -2.53 12.00
N VAL A 213 4.96 -2.50 12.10
CA VAL A 213 4.06 -2.22 10.96
C VAL A 213 4.38 -0.87 10.33
N GLY A 214 4.56 0.18 11.13
CA GLY A 214 4.92 1.51 10.64
C GLY A 214 6.29 1.56 9.96
N LEU A 215 7.32 0.94 10.56
CA LEU A 215 8.65 0.85 9.95
C LEU A 215 8.62 0.05 8.64
N THR A 216 7.88 -1.05 8.62
CA THR A 216 7.69 -1.88 7.45
C THR A 216 6.98 -1.10 6.34
N ASP A 217 5.94 -0.30 6.65
CA ASP A 217 5.31 0.56 5.64
C ASP A 217 6.27 1.61 5.07
N VAL A 218 7.16 2.19 5.89
CA VAL A 218 8.22 3.09 5.39
C VAL A 218 9.15 2.34 4.43
N ILE A 219 9.58 1.12 4.77
CA ILE A 219 10.42 0.30 3.89
C ILE A 219 9.70 0.05 2.56
N PHE A 220 8.41 -0.29 2.58
CA PHE A 220 7.62 -0.48 1.37
C PHE A 220 7.36 0.82 0.59
N ALA A 221 7.29 1.95 1.27
CA ALA A 221 7.17 3.26 0.66
C ALA A 221 8.44 3.62 -0.14
N VAL A 222 9.61 3.09 0.24
CA VAL A 222 10.85 3.26 -0.53
C VAL A 222 10.76 2.62 -1.91
N ASP A 223 10.04 1.50 -2.07
CA ASP A 223 9.84 0.85 -3.37
C ASP A 223 8.66 1.48 -4.14
N SER A 224 7.53 1.68 -3.47
CA SER A 224 6.29 2.14 -4.13
C SER A 224 6.35 3.59 -4.63
N ILE A 225 7.01 4.50 -3.90
CA ILE A 225 7.07 5.93 -4.28
C ILE A 225 7.87 6.17 -5.57
N PRO A 226 9.08 5.61 -5.75
CA PRO A 226 9.74 5.60 -7.05
C PRO A 226 8.86 5.09 -8.19
N ALA A 227 8.11 4.00 -7.95
CA ALA A 227 7.31 3.36 -8.98
C ALA A 227 6.16 4.27 -9.46
N ILE A 228 5.47 4.96 -8.55
CA ILE A 228 4.42 5.91 -8.94
C ILE A 228 4.98 7.15 -9.64
N PHE A 229 6.15 7.63 -9.24
CA PHE A 229 6.82 8.75 -9.92
C PHE A 229 7.31 8.42 -11.34
N ALA A 230 7.49 7.13 -11.66
CA ALA A 230 7.75 6.68 -13.02
C ALA A 230 6.49 6.69 -13.92
N ILE A 231 5.30 6.82 -13.33
CA ILE A 231 4.03 6.98 -14.06
C ILE A 231 3.68 8.45 -14.22
N THR A 232 3.74 9.22 -13.13
CA THR A 232 3.33 10.62 -13.14
C THR A 232 4.15 11.44 -12.15
N LYS A 233 4.34 12.71 -12.50
CA LYS A 233 4.97 13.71 -11.63
C LYS A 233 3.94 14.62 -10.94
N ASP A 234 2.64 14.44 -11.23
CA ASP A 234 1.59 15.27 -10.60
C ASP A 234 1.37 14.80 -9.15
N PRO A 235 1.69 15.64 -8.14
CA PRO A 235 1.58 15.26 -6.74
C PRO A 235 0.14 14.93 -6.32
N PHE A 236 -0.87 15.49 -6.99
CA PHE A 236 -2.27 15.15 -6.72
C PHE A 236 -2.55 13.70 -7.11
N ILE A 237 -2.12 13.28 -8.30
CA ILE A 237 -2.34 11.92 -8.77
C ILE A 237 -1.59 10.94 -7.88
N VAL A 238 -0.30 11.22 -7.60
CA VAL A 238 0.53 10.39 -6.72
C VAL A 238 -0.10 10.20 -5.35
N LEU A 239 -0.56 11.30 -4.71
CA LEU A 239 -1.16 11.25 -3.39
C LEU A 239 -2.52 10.53 -3.40
N THR A 240 -3.41 10.91 -4.32
CA THR A 240 -4.77 10.38 -4.37
C THR A 240 -4.76 8.90 -4.69
N SER A 241 -3.99 8.44 -5.68
CA SER A 241 -3.91 7.02 -6.04
C SER A 241 -3.41 6.16 -4.89
N ASN A 242 -2.41 6.66 -4.15
CA ASN A 242 -1.81 5.97 -3.02
C ASN A 242 -2.77 5.88 -1.82
N VAL A 243 -3.46 6.99 -1.49
CA VAL A 243 -4.48 7.00 -0.44
C VAL A 243 -5.65 6.09 -0.79
N PHE A 244 -6.19 6.14 -2.02
CA PHE A 244 -7.26 5.23 -2.44
C PHE A 244 -6.82 3.76 -2.43
N ALA A 245 -5.54 3.46 -2.71
CA ALA A 245 -5.03 2.10 -2.64
C ALA A 245 -4.98 1.57 -1.19
N ILE A 246 -4.58 2.40 -0.23
CA ILE A 246 -4.53 2.04 1.20
C ILE A 246 -5.93 2.03 1.83
N LEU A 247 -6.85 2.90 1.39
CA LEU A 247 -8.23 2.86 1.83
C LEU A 247 -8.83 1.48 1.48
N GLY A 248 -9.41 0.82 2.49
CA GLY A 248 -9.87 -0.56 2.38
C GLY A 248 -8.82 -1.64 2.66
N LEU A 249 -7.60 -1.29 3.09
CA LEU A 249 -6.56 -2.25 3.51
C LEU A 249 -7.07 -3.20 4.59
N ARG A 250 -7.88 -2.72 5.54
CA ARG A 250 -8.53 -3.56 6.57
C ARG A 250 -9.37 -4.69 5.94
N ALA A 251 -10.18 -4.39 4.93
CA ALA A 251 -11.00 -5.37 4.25
C ALA A 251 -10.14 -6.36 3.45
N MET A 252 -9.12 -5.85 2.74
CA MET A 252 -8.17 -6.71 2.03
C MET A 252 -7.37 -7.61 2.97
N PHE A 253 -6.98 -7.12 4.14
CA PHE A 253 -6.27 -7.91 5.14
C PHE A 253 -7.07 -9.15 5.52
N PHE A 254 -8.35 -9.00 5.88
CA PHE A 254 -9.18 -10.15 6.26
C PHE A 254 -9.49 -11.09 5.08
N LEU A 255 -9.62 -10.55 3.86
CA LEU A 255 -9.75 -11.38 2.67
C LEU A 255 -8.49 -12.23 2.41
N LEU A 256 -7.33 -11.59 2.49
CA LEU A 256 -6.04 -12.24 2.22
C LEU A 256 -5.65 -13.19 3.33
N GLN A 257 -5.95 -12.87 4.59
CA GLN A 257 -5.80 -13.80 5.70
C GLN A 257 -6.57 -15.11 5.46
N ALA A 258 -7.81 -15.00 4.99
CA ALA A 258 -8.64 -16.17 4.69
C ALA A 258 -8.22 -16.92 3.41
N ALA A 259 -7.48 -16.26 2.52
CA ALA A 259 -7.04 -16.80 1.24
C ALA A 259 -5.51 -16.93 1.15
N ALA A 260 -4.78 -16.88 2.27
CA ALA A 260 -3.33 -16.74 2.29
C ALA A 260 -2.63 -17.88 1.56
N SER A 261 -3.15 -19.11 1.67
CA SER A 261 -2.65 -20.29 0.94
C SER A 261 -2.82 -20.20 -0.58
N ARG A 262 -3.79 -19.41 -1.06
CA ARG A 262 -4.12 -19.31 -2.50
C ARG A 262 -3.29 -18.30 -3.27
N PHE A 263 -2.50 -17.47 -2.60
CA PHE A 263 -1.82 -16.31 -3.21
C PHE A 263 -0.28 -16.40 -3.16
N HIS A 264 0.27 -17.61 -3.05
CA HIS A 264 1.73 -17.83 -2.96
C HIS A 264 2.52 -17.32 -4.17
N LEU A 265 1.90 -17.20 -5.37
CA LEU A 265 2.59 -16.71 -6.56
C LEU A 265 2.60 -15.19 -6.70
N LEU A 266 1.91 -14.45 -5.82
CA LEU A 266 1.72 -13.01 -6.01
C LEU A 266 3.05 -12.23 -6.00
N ASN A 267 4.00 -12.64 -5.15
CA ASN A 267 5.33 -12.02 -5.05
C ASN A 267 6.09 -12.06 -6.38
N TYR A 268 5.90 -13.10 -7.21
CA TYR A 268 6.46 -13.16 -8.55
C TYR A 268 5.84 -12.13 -9.50
N GLY A 269 4.51 -11.96 -9.45
CA GLY A 269 3.83 -10.95 -10.26
C GLY A 269 4.28 -9.52 -9.91
N LEU A 270 4.39 -9.24 -8.62
CA LEU A 270 4.90 -7.95 -8.14
C LEU A 270 6.36 -7.72 -8.55
N ALA A 271 7.18 -8.77 -8.55
CA ALA A 271 8.59 -8.68 -8.92
C ALA A 271 8.74 -8.28 -10.39
N VAL A 272 7.94 -8.89 -11.26
CA VAL A 272 7.90 -8.53 -12.68
C VAL A 272 7.40 -7.10 -12.89
N ILE A 273 6.39 -6.66 -12.13
CA ILE A 273 5.89 -5.28 -12.19
C ILE A 273 6.98 -4.28 -11.79
N LEU A 274 7.70 -4.52 -10.69
CA LEU A 274 8.79 -3.65 -10.24
C LEU A 274 9.93 -3.57 -11.26
N VAL A 275 10.36 -4.71 -11.82
CA VAL A 275 11.38 -4.74 -12.86
C VAL A 275 10.93 -3.98 -14.11
N PHE A 276 9.67 -4.17 -14.53
CA PHE A 276 9.11 -3.47 -15.68
C PHE A 276 9.07 -1.95 -15.47
N ILE A 277 8.56 -1.49 -14.32
CA ILE A 277 8.47 -0.05 -14.01
C ILE A 277 9.87 0.55 -13.84
N GLY A 278 10.78 -0.14 -13.16
CA GLY A 278 12.17 0.29 -13.00
C GLY A 278 12.88 0.41 -14.34
N THR A 279 12.68 -0.56 -15.24
CA THR A 279 13.23 -0.51 -16.61
C THR A 279 12.64 0.65 -17.40
N LYS A 280 11.32 0.87 -17.34
CA LYS A 280 10.66 2.03 -17.95
C LYS A 280 11.28 3.34 -17.47
N MET A 281 11.55 3.44 -16.16
CA MET A 281 12.14 4.62 -15.54
C MET A 281 13.58 4.87 -16.01
N LEU A 282 14.38 3.81 -16.18
CA LEU A 282 15.74 3.89 -16.74
C LEU A 282 15.74 4.28 -18.23
N LEU A 283 14.68 3.99 -18.96
CA LEU A 283 14.55 4.30 -20.39
C LEU A 283 13.92 5.68 -20.66
N ILE A 284 13.67 6.49 -19.64
CA ILE A 284 12.84 7.71 -19.73
C ILE A 284 13.29 8.71 -20.80
N ASP A 285 14.60 8.84 -21.04
CA ASP A 285 15.18 9.76 -22.05
C ASP A 285 15.39 9.11 -23.43
N ILE A 286 15.29 7.77 -23.53
CA ILE A 286 15.47 7.02 -24.79
C ILE A 286 14.10 6.72 -25.43
N TYR A 287 13.16 6.20 -24.65
CA TYR A 287 11.86 5.77 -25.13
C TYR A 287 10.77 5.96 -24.06
N LYS A 288 9.79 6.81 -24.36
CA LYS A 288 8.65 7.05 -23.47
C LYS A 288 7.56 6.02 -23.72
N ILE A 289 7.49 5.01 -22.85
CA ILE A 289 6.42 4.00 -22.88
C ILE A 289 5.08 4.68 -22.51
N PRO A 290 4.06 4.63 -23.39
CA PRO A 290 2.76 5.21 -23.09
C PRO A 290 2.14 4.63 -21.82
N VAL A 291 1.44 5.47 -21.05
CA VAL A 291 0.79 5.06 -19.79
C VAL A 291 -0.24 3.96 -20.02
N ALA A 292 -1.00 4.01 -21.13
CA ALA A 292 -1.96 2.96 -21.49
C ALA A 292 -1.30 1.58 -21.67
N VAL A 293 -0.10 1.53 -22.27
CA VAL A 293 0.67 0.27 -22.41
C VAL A 293 1.14 -0.20 -21.03
N SER A 294 1.63 0.72 -20.19
CA SER A 294 2.05 0.40 -18.82
C SER A 294 0.89 -0.18 -18.01
N LEU A 295 -0.30 0.43 -18.09
CA LEU A 295 -1.52 -0.03 -17.46
C LEU A 295 -1.88 -1.44 -17.92
N GLY A 296 -1.88 -1.67 -19.25
CA GLY A 296 -2.18 -2.97 -19.83
C GLY A 296 -1.22 -4.07 -19.38
N VAL A 297 0.08 -3.78 -19.34
CA VAL A 297 1.11 -4.72 -18.87
C VAL A 297 0.93 -5.04 -17.39
N VAL A 298 0.78 -4.02 -16.52
CA VAL A 298 0.56 -4.22 -15.08
C VAL A 298 -0.70 -5.04 -14.84
N PHE A 299 -1.80 -4.67 -15.49
CA PHE A 299 -3.07 -5.39 -15.37
C PHE A 299 -2.94 -6.85 -15.83
N ALA A 300 -2.30 -7.09 -16.97
CA ALA A 300 -2.08 -8.44 -17.50
C ALA A 300 -1.26 -9.29 -16.53
N ILE A 301 -0.17 -8.75 -15.98
CA ILE A 301 0.66 -9.47 -15.00
C ILE A 301 -0.18 -9.84 -13.77
N LEU A 302 -0.93 -8.89 -13.20
CA LEU A 302 -1.78 -9.16 -12.03
C LEU A 302 -2.82 -10.24 -12.31
N VAL A 303 -3.53 -10.15 -13.44
CA VAL A 303 -4.56 -11.13 -13.82
C VAL A 303 -3.93 -12.50 -14.02
N VAL A 304 -2.82 -12.60 -14.76
CA VAL A 304 -2.13 -13.87 -15.02
C VAL A 304 -1.65 -14.48 -13.70
N THR A 305 -0.99 -13.70 -12.85
CA THR A 305 -0.50 -14.18 -11.56
C THR A 305 -1.65 -14.62 -10.65
N MET A 306 -2.74 -13.85 -10.56
CA MET A 306 -3.90 -14.22 -9.74
C MET A 306 -4.58 -15.50 -10.25
N LEU A 307 -4.81 -15.60 -11.56
CA LEU A 307 -5.44 -16.79 -12.17
C LEU A 307 -4.56 -18.03 -12.00
N TRP A 308 -3.25 -17.88 -12.20
CA TRP A 308 -2.32 -18.99 -12.03
C TRP A 308 -2.25 -19.42 -10.57
N SER A 309 -2.13 -18.48 -9.64
CA SER A 309 -2.11 -18.75 -8.20
C SER A 309 -3.38 -19.48 -7.74
N ASN A 310 -4.55 -19.09 -8.23
CA ASN A 310 -5.80 -19.77 -7.89
C ASN A 310 -5.92 -21.19 -8.53
N ARG A 311 -5.23 -21.44 -9.65
CA ARG A 311 -5.19 -22.78 -10.28
C ARG A 311 -4.21 -23.73 -9.60
N THR A 312 -3.08 -23.21 -9.10
CA THR A 312 -2.05 -24.01 -8.42
C THR A 312 -2.28 -24.11 -6.92
N ALA A 313 -3.18 -23.31 -6.35
CA ALA A 313 -3.60 -23.47 -4.97
C ALA A 313 -4.18 -24.88 -4.75
N GLU A 314 -3.50 -25.69 -3.94
CA GLU A 314 -4.05 -26.96 -3.49
C GLU A 314 -5.42 -26.70 -2.85
N LYS A 315 -6.43 -27.45 -3.30
CA LYS A 315 -7.74 -27.43 -2.64
C LYS A 315 -7.52 -27.93 -1.22
N SER A 316 -7.47 -27.02 -0.25
CA SER A 316 -7.56 -27.38 1.16
C SER A 316 -8.90 -28.09 1.38
N SER A 317 -8.88 -29.42 1.41
CA SER A 317 -9.97 -30.29 1.83
C SER A 317 -10.20 -30.15 3.32
#